data_AF-A0A382LE44-F1
#
_entry.id   AF-A0A382LE44-F1
#
_cell.length_a   1.000
_cell.length_b   1.000
_cell.length_c   1.000
_cell.angle_alpha   90.00
_cell.angle_beta   90.00
_cell.angle_gamma   90.00
#
_symmetry.space_group_name_H-M   'P 1'
#
loop_
_entity.id
_entity.type
_entity.pdbx_description
1 polymer ?
#
loop_
_entity_poly.entity_id
_entity_poly.type
_entity_poly.pdbx_seq_one_letter_code
_entity_poly.pdbx_strand_id
1 'polypeptide(L)'
;VTDRNRPTGDHIGNRFPNLSQLSTEPGEFQKVLGLTKEESDGYLKDFGLTDKEFGTDWRRGKQARLAAFQSLEDRLALEAFSKELDGTRPVLANLEEIGKAVPNLLDALPTDIVDFESAKVAYRLASINLQPTVQVGAHGFDATRAELKGLSLDEPPKRKGQEVGGYAVEILRESLCTLGKPLKDTDLAERHGITKQSVAERRRRLIRQLTELGERPPFAALRDLITTRIDKLAQPQCLHLDDPFVKIAQLPPESEQEFPDISDVVSVGIWLAFSGDLAGIRPLLRSLP
;
A
#
# COMPACT_ATOMS: atom_id res chain seq x y z
N VAL A 1 -7.92 31.82 8.42
CA VAL A 1 -8.98 31.94 7.38
C VAL A 1 -10.30 32.22 8.09
N THR A 2 -10.82 33.44 8.04
CA THR A 2 -12.12 33.75 8.65
C THR A 2 -13.23 33.36 7.67
N ASP A 3 -13.81 32.19 7.91
CA ASP A 3 -14.92 31.65 7.15
C ASP A 3 -16.18 32.49 7.42
N ARG A 4 -16.53 33.37 6.48
CA ARG A 4 -17.62 34.37 6.62
C ARG A 4 -19.02 33.82 6.29
N ASN A 5 -19.15 32.53 5.96
CA ASN A 5 -20.41 31.92 5.54
C ASN A 5 -20.75 30.67 6.37
N ARG A 6 -20.79 30.76 7.69
CA ARG A 6 -21.37 29.70 8.54
C ARG A 6 -22.70 30.12 9.15
N PRO A 7 -23.68 29.19 9.26
CA PRO A 7 -24.98 29.50 9.80
C PRO A 7 -24.86 29.93 11.26
N THR A 8 -25.47 31.07 11.59
CA THR A 8 -25.53 31.69 12.93
C THR A 8 -26.19 30.84 14.03
N GLY A 9 -26.56 29.59 13.73
CA GLY A 9 -27.19 28.65 14.65
C GLY A 9 -26.28 27.52 15.16
N ASP A 10 -25.04 27.41 14.67
CA ASP A 10 -24.11 26.41 15.18
C ASP A 10 -23.54 26.83 16.54
N HIS A 11 -23.59 25.91 17.51
CA HIS A 11 -22.97 26.09 18.82
C HIS A 11 -21.45 26.13 18.71
N ILE A 12 -20.80 26.92 19.55
CA ILE A 12 -19.33 27.06 19.58
C ILE A 12 -18.65 25.70 19.78
N GLY A 13 -19.25 24.79 20.58
CA GLY A 13 -18.73 23.43 20.77
C GLY A 13 -18.56 22.63 19.47
N ASN A 14 -19.41 22.86 18.45
CA ASN A 14 -19.30 22.15 17.16
C ASN A 14 -18.05 22.55 16.36
N ARG A 15 -17.37 23.63 16.74
CA ARG A 15 -16.11 24.07 16.12
C ARG A 15 -14.88 23.35 16.68
N PHE A 16 -15.02 22.70 17.83
CA PHE A 16 -13.95 22.05 18.56
C PHE A 16 -14.40 20.64 18.99
N PRO A 17 -14.42 19.69 18.04
CA PRO A 17 -15.06 18.41 18.24
C PRO A 17 -14.44 17.58 19.37
N ASN A 18 -13.11 17.61 19.54
CA ASN A 18 -12.46 16.83 20.60
C ASN A 18 -12.78 17.41 21.98
N LEU A 19 -12.75 18.75 22.12
CA LEU A 19 -13.16 19.41 23.36
C LEU A 19 -14.65 19.20 23.68
N SER A 20 -15.51 19.22 22.66
CA SER A 20 -16.95 18.98 22.81
C SER A 20 -17.24 17.55 23.27
N GLN A 21 -16.54 16.56 22.72
CA GLN A 21 -16.63 15.16 23.18
C GLN A 21 -16.15 15.00 24.62
N LEU A 22 -15.02 15.62 24.99
CA LEU A 22 -14.50 15.57 26.35
C LEU A 22 -15.41 16.29 27.37
N SER A 23 -16.19 17.27 26.91
CA SER A 23 -17.10 18.06 27.75
C SER A 23 -18.34 17.31 28.24
N THR A 24 -18.69 16.19 27.59
CA THR A 24 -19.84 15.36 27.99
C THR A 24 -19.49 14.36 29.09
N GLU A 25 -18.20 14.18 29.39
CA GLU A 25 -17.70 13.27 30.41
C GLU A 25 -17.44 14.03 31.74
N PRO A 26 -18.15 13.72 32.83
CA PRO A 26 -18.06 14.47 34.07
C PRO A 26 -16.66 14.41 34.71
N GLY A 27 -15.99 15.56 34.82
CA GLY A 27 -14.69 15.70 35.49
C GLY A 27 -13.46 15.36 34.63
N GLU A 28 -13.66 14.74 33.47
CA GLU A 28 -12.60 14.45 32.48
C GLU A 28 -12.10 15.75 31.83
N PHE A 29 -13.02 16.65 31.47
CA PHE A 29 -12.69 17.96 30.87
C PHE A 29 -11.73 18.78 31.73
N GLN A 30 -11.98 18.84 33.04
CA GLN A 30 -11.13 19.57 33.99
C GLN A 30 -9.77 18.88 34.17
N LYS A 31 -9.78 17.55 34.32
CA LYS A 31 -8.62 16.73 34.67
C LYS A 31 -7.62 16.61 33.53
N VAL A 32 -8.09 16.34 32.31
CA VAL A 32 -7.24 16.17 31.12
C VAL A 32 -6.65 17.51 30.70
N LEU A 33 -7.42 18.60 30.78
CA LEU A 33 -6.95 19.92 30.40
C LEU A 33 -6.17 20.64 31.50
N GLY A 34 -6.08 20.09 32.72
CA GLY A 34 -5.41 20.72 33.85
C GLY A 34 -6.01 22.07 34.23
N LEU A 35 -7.32 22.23 34.06
CA LEU A 35 -8.04 23.47 34.31
C LEU A 35 -8.50 23.55 35.77
N THR A 36 -8.63 24.77 36.27
CA THR A 36 -9.42 25.00 37.49
C THR A 36 -10.90 24.74 37.22
N LYS A 37 -11.67 24.49 38.28
CA LYS A 37 -13.12 24.29 38.16
C LYS A 37 -13.81 25.49 37.53
N GLU A 38 -13.38 26.70 37.88
CA GLU A 38 -13.93 27.96 37.38
C GLU A 38 -13.65 28.16 35.88
N GLU A 39 -12.45 27.81 35.42
CA GLU A 39 -12.10 27.84 33.99
C GLU A 39 -12.91 26.81 33.19
N SER A 40 -13.01 25.59 33.72
CA SER A 40 -13.82 24.52 33.14
C SER A 40 -15.28 24.93 32.99
N ASP A 41 -15.92 25.40 34.06
CA ASP A 41 -17.33 25.82 34.05
C ASP A 41 -17.56 26.99 33.07
N GLY A 42 -16.60 27.92 32.97
CA GLY A 42 -16.63 29.02 32.01
C GLY A 42 -16.56 28.54 30.55
N TYR A 43 -15.71 27.55 30.25
CA TYR A 43 -15.57 26.99 28.91
C TYR A 43 -16.77 26.11 28.50
N LEU A 44 -17.32 25.32 29.43
CA LEU A 44 -18.53 24.52 29.20
C LEU A 44 -19.74 25.41 28.89
N LYS A 45 -19.86 26.54 29.61
CA LYS A 45 -20.89 27.54 29.34
C LYS A 45 -20.73 28.15 27.94
N ASP A 46 -19.50 28.50 27.57
CA ASP A 46 -19.18 29.07 26.25
C ASP A 46 -19.50 28.10 25.09
N PHE A 47 -19.36 26.79 25.28
CA PHE A 47 -19.67 25.77 24.27
C PHE A 47 -21.15 25.67 23.94
N GLY A 48 -22.03 25.93 24.92
CA GLY A 48 -23.48 25.98 24.73
C GLY A 48 -23.95 27.22 23.97
N LEU A 49 -23.11 28.25 23.79
CA LEU A 49 -23.48 29.48 23.11
C LEU A 49 -23.45 29.32 21.59
N THR A 50 -24.35 30.00 20.90
CA THR A 50 -24.26 30.22 19.45
C THR A 50 -23.17 31.26 19.13
N ASP A 51 -22.71 31.30 17.88
CA ASP A 51 -21.68 32.24 17.45
C ASP A 51 -22.04 33.73 17.68
N LYS A 52 -23.35 34.03 17.68
CA LYS A 52 -23.94 35.34 17.96
C LYS A 52 -23.89 35.67 19.46
N GLU A 53 -24.33 34.74 20.32
CA GLU A 53 -24.31 34.90 21.78
C GLU A 53 -22.88 34.96 22.32
N PHE A 54 -22.00 34.12 21.79
CA PHE A 54 -20.57 34.16 22.11
C PHE A 54 -19.95 35.49 21.71
N GLY A 55 -20.38 36.08 20.58
CA GLY A 55 -19.95 37.41 20.15
C GLY A 55 -20.49 38.55 21.02
N THR A 56 -21.66 38.40 21.63
CA THR A 56 -22.23 39.39 22.56
C THR A 56 -21.58 39.35 23.93
N ASP A 57 -21.19 38.16 24.40
CA ASP A 57 -20.55 37.97 25.69
C ASP A 57 -19.07 38.35 25.65
N TRP A 58 -18.38 38.05 24.54
CA TRP A 58 -16.95 38.32 24.36
C TRP A 58 -16.66 39.47 23.37
N ARG A 59 -17.37 40.60 23.49
CA ARG A 59 -17.27 41.77 22.57
C ARG A 59 -15.83 42.27 22.36
N ARG A 60 -15.02 42.26 23.43
CA ARG A 60 -13.58 42.57 23.39
C ARG A 60 -12.86 41.30 23.85
N GLY A 61 -12.17 40.62 22.94
CA GLY A 61 -11.45 39.38 23.25
C GLY A 61 -12.00 38.09 22.63
N LYS A 62 -13.07 38.14 21.80
CA LYS A 62 -13.59 36.97 21.05
C LYS A 62 -12.48 36.16 20.38
N GLN A 63 -11.55 36.82 19.70
CA GLN A 63 -10.44 36.15 19.02
C GLN A 63 -9.46 35.47 19.99
N ALA A 64 -9.15 36.11 21.12
CA ALA A 64 -8.29 35.52 22.14
C ALA A 64 -8.96 34.29 22.79
N ARG A 65 -10.28 34.36 23.04
CA ARG A 65 -11.06 33.24 23.59
C ARG A 65 -11.15 32.07 22.60
N LEU A 66 -11.37 32.34 21.31
CA LEU A 66 -11.34 31.31 20.26
C LEU A 66 -9.94 30.70 20.09
N ALA A 67 -8.87 31.51 20.19
CA ALA A 67 -7.50 31.02 20.13
C ALA A 67 -7.17 30.12 21.34
N ALA A 68 -7.71 30.43 22.52
CA ALA A 68 -7.60 29.57 23.69
C ALA A 68 -8.28 28.22 23.44
N PHE A 69 -9.49 28.19 22.85
CA PHE A 69 -10.13 26.93 22.46
C PHE A 69 -9.32 26.14 21.44
N GLN A 70 -8.80 26.79 20.40
CA GLN A 70 -7.95 26.12 19.42
C GLN A 70 -6.70 25.52 20.10
N SER A 71 -6.05 26.26 21.00
CA SER A 71 -4.89 25.76 21.73
C SER A 71 -5.22 24.55 22.62
N LEU A 72 -6.41 24.51 23.21
CA LEU A 72 -6.86 23.38 24.02
C LEU A 72 -7.16 22.15 23.12
N GLU A 73 -7.78 22.37 21.96
CA GLU A 73 -8.08 21.34 20.95
C GLU A 73 -6.78 20.74 20.39
N ASP A 74 -5.82 21.58 20.00
CA ASP A 74 -4.50 21.16 19.50
C ASP A 74 -3.74 20.37 20.57
N ARG A 75 -3.84 20.77 21.84
CA ARG A 75 -3.21 20.05 22.96
C ARG A 75 -3.83 18.66 23.17
N LEU A 76 -5.15 18.51 23.07
CA LEU A 76 -5.80 17.21 23.14
C LEU A 76 -5.38 16.30 21.98
N ALA A 77 -5.32 16.85 20.76
CA ALA A 77 -4.85 16.10 19.60
C ALA A 77 -3.39 15.64 19.79
N LEU A 78 -2.51 16.52 20.27
CA LEU A 78 -1.12 16.19 20.57
C LEU A 78 -0.99 15.13 21.67
N GLU A 79 -1.80 15.20 22.72
CA GLU A 79 -1.80 14.19 23.79
C GLU A 79 -2.27 12.83 23.27
N ALA A 80 -3.32 12.80 22.43
CA ALA A 80 -3.79 11.58 21.78
C ALA A 80 -2.70 10.96 20.89
N PHE A 81 -2.05 11.76 20.03
CA PHE A 81 -0.93 11.30 19.22
C PHE A 81 0.25 10.86 20.06
N SER A 82 0.55 11.54 21.17
CA SER A 82 1.61 11.13 22.09
C SER A 82 1.31 9.77 22.72
N LYS A 83 0.07 9.53 23.15
CA LYS A 83 -0.35 8.23 23.70
C LYS A 83 -0.25 7.11 22.67
N GLU A 84 -0.66 7.38 21.43
CA GLU A 84 -0.53 6.43 20.32
C GLU A 84 0.95 6.14 20.00
N LEU A 85 1.79 7.18 19.99
CA LEU A 85 3.24 7.05 19.84
C LEU A 85 3.87 6.26 20.99
N ASP A 86 3.45 6.50 22.23
CA ASP A 86 3.94 5.77 23.40
C ASP A 86 3.55 4.29 23.35
N GLY A 87 2.38 3.96 22.78
CA GLY A 87 1.97 2.58 22.51
C GLY A 87 2.76 1.90 21.38
N THR A 88 3.15 2.65 20.35
CA THR A 88 3.86 2.12 19.16
C THR A 88 5.39 2.07 19.32
N ARG A 89 5.97 2.96 20.13
CA ARG A 89 7.42 3.03 20.41
C ARG A 89 8.04 1.69 20.83
N PRO A 90 7.46 0.93 21.78
CA PRO A 90 8.01 -0.38 22.16
C PRO A 90 7.98 -1.38 21.00
N VAL A 91 6.97 -1.33 20.14
CA VAL A 91 6.87 -2.21 18.96
C VAL A 91 7.97 -1.88 17.96
N LEU A 92 8.17 -0.59 17.66
CA LEU A 92 9.25 -0.13 16.78
C LEU A 92 10.63 -0.52 17.33
N ALA A 93 10.87 -0.33 18.63
CA ALA A 93 12.12 -0.72 19.26
C ALA A 93 12.40 -2.24 19.13
N ASN A 94 11.38 -3.09 19.33
CA ASN A 94 11.53 -4.54 19.13
C ASN A 94 11.79 -4.91 17.66
N LEU A 95 11.12 -4.23 16.72
CA LEU A 95 11.35 -4.46 15.28
C LEU A 95 12.75 -4.01 14.85
N GLU A 96 13.27 -2.90 15.40
CA GLU A 96 14.66 -2.45 15.17
C GLU A 96 15.68 -3.46 15.72
N GLU A 97 15.42 -4.06 16.89
CA GLU A 97 16.25 -5.14 17.44
C GLU A 97 16.26 -6.38 16.55
N ILE A 98 15.11 -6.82 16.04
CA ILE A 98 15.03 -7.91 15.04
C ILE A 98 15.80 -7.51 13.77
N GLY A 99 15.69 -6.25 13.37
CA GLY A 99 16.40 -5.65 12.25
C GLY A 99 17.91 -5.80 12.32
N LYS A 100 18.51 -5.98 13.51
CA LYS A 100 19.96 -6.25 13.64
C LYS A 100 20.37 -7.61 13.07
N ALA A 101 19.45 -8.57 13.03
CA ALA A 101 19.71 -9.92 12.54
C ALA A 101 19.28 -10.11 11.08
N VAL A 102 18.17 -9.51 10.68
CA VAL A 102 17.58 -9.69 9.33
C VAL A 102 17.11 -8.35 8.74
N PRO A 103 17.26 -8.15 7.42
CA PRO A 103 16.93 -6.86 6.78
C PRO A 103 15.42 -6.62 6.63
N ASN A 104 14.63 -7.70 6.57
CA ASN A 104 13.19 -7.68 6.29
C ASN A 104 12.46 -8.64 7.23
N LEU A 105 11.23 -8.30 7.63
CA LEU A 105 10.43 -9.11 8.53
C LEU A 105 10.06 -10.47 7.95
N LEU A 106 9.93 -10.57 6.62
CA LEU A 106 9.72 -11.86 5.95
C LEU A 106 10.86 -12.86 6.25
N ASP A 107 12.10 -12.39 6.34
CA ASP A 107 13.26 -13.26 6.58
C ASP A 107 13.39 -13.68 8.06
N ALA A 108 12.66 -13.01 8.96
CA ALA A 108 12.58 -13.38 10.38
C ALA A 108 11.65 -14.58 10.63
N LEU A 109 10.70 -14.83 9.71
CA LEU A 109 9.58 -15.73 9.93
C LEU A 109 9.44 -16.72 8.76
N PRO A 110 9.71 -18.02 8.98
CA PRO A 110 9.40 -19.02 7.97
C PRO A 110 7.89 -18.99 7.71
N THR A 111 7.51 -18.69 6.47
CA THR A 111 6.11 -18.56 6.05
C THR A 111 5.80 -19.63 5.00
N ASP A 112 4.91 -20.55 5.36
CA ASP A 112 4.39 -21.54 4.41
C ASP A 112 3.29 -20.91 3.56
N ILE A 113 3.59 -20.68 2.30
CA ILE A 113 2.66 -20.12 1.32
C ILE A 113 1.97 -21.29 0.61
N VAL A 114 0.69 -21.48 0.91
CA VAL A 114 -0.15 -22.56 0.38
C VAL A 114 -1.40 -22.04 -0.34
N ASP A 115 -1.76 -20.79 -0.11
CA ASP A 115 -2.96 -20.14 -0.63
C ASP A 115 -2.77 -18.61 -0.77
N PHE A 116 -3.81 -17.92 -1.24
CA PHE A 116 -3.78 -16.46 -1.44
C PHE A 116 -3.68 -15.66 -0.15
N GLU A 117 -4.25 -16.13 0.95
CA GLU A 117 -4.21 -15.39 2.22
C GLU A 117 -2.82 -15.47 2.85
N SER A 118 -2.20 -16.66 2.85
CA SER A 118 -0.80 -16.84 3.25
C SER A 118 0.16 -16.06 2.34
N ALA A 119 -0.11 -15.99 1.03
CA ALA A 119 0.65 -15.14 0.11
C ALA A 119 0.53 -13.64 0.45
N LYS A 120 -0.68 -13.13 0.72
CA LYS A 120 -0.91 -11.73 1.12
C LYS A 120 -0.17 -11.41 2.41
N VAL A 121 -0.17 -12.32 3.39
CA VAL A 121 0.61 -12.16 4.63
C VAL A 121 2.10 -12.13 4.32
N ALA A 122 2.63 -13.09 3.57
CA ALA A 122 4.05 -13.15 3.23
C ALA A 122 4.52 -11.88 2.51
N TYR A 123 3.74 -11.37 1.55
CA TYR A 123 4.06 -10.14 0.83
C TYR A 123 4.00 -8.91 1.75
N ARG A 124 3.03 -8.84 2.67
CA ARG A 124 2.95 -7.75 3.67
C ARG A 124 4.17 -7.77 4.58
N LEU A 125 4.59 -8.94 5.07
CA LEU A 125 5.83 -9.08 5.84
C LEU A 125 7.02 -8.58 5.01
N ALA A 126 7.08 -8.97 3.73
CA ALA A 126 8.12 -8.53 2.80
C ALA A 126 8.12 -7.02 2.52
N SER A 127 7.02 -6.32 2.77
CA SER A 127 6.93 -4.86 2.65
C SER A 127 7.44 -4.11 3.88
N ILE A 128 7.74 -4.79 4.98
CA ILE A 128 8.25 -4.16 6.20
C ILE A 128 9.77 -4.31 6.23
N ASN A 129 10.46 -3.23 5.84
CA ASN A 129 11.91 -3.13 5.93
C ASN A 129 12.28 -2.85 7.39
N LEU A 130 13.25 -3.60 7.91
CA LEU A 130 13.77 -3.42 9.27
C LEU A 130 15.08 -2.64 9.28
N GLN A 131 15.79 -2.60 8.15
CA GLN A 131 17.01 -1.82 7.97
C GLN A 131 16.89 -0.80 6.81
N PRO A 132 17.58 0.36 6.90
CA PRO A 132 18.35 0.86 8.06
C PRO A 132 17.46 1.36 9.20
N THR A 133 16.17 1.59 8.93
CA THR A 133 15.15 2.01 9.89
C THR A 133 13.87 1.25 9.58
N VAL A 134 13.04 0.99 10.60
CA VAL A 134 11.76 0.30 10.42
C VAL A 134 10.82 1.17 9.59
N GLN A 135 10.44 0.69 8.41
CA GLN A 135 9.55 1.40 7.50
C GLN A 135 8.79 0.44 6.57
N VAL A 136 7.63 0.89 6.10
CA VAL A 136 6.92 0.20 5.02
C VAL A 136 7.54 0.63 3.68
N GLY A 137 7.99 -0.34 2.90
CA GLY A 137 8.55 -0.13 1.57
C GLY A 137 7.52 0.37 0.57
N ALA A 138 7.98 1.11 -0.44
CA ALA A 138 7.12 1.66 -1.49
C ALA A 138 6.42 0.56 -2.33
N HIS A 139 6.91 -0.68 -2.28
CA HIS A 139 6.39 -1.85 -2.98
C HIS A 139 5.20 -2.52 -2.29
N GLY A 140 4.52 -1.86 -1.34
CA GLY A 140 3.30 -2.38 -0.71
C GLY A 140 2.26 -2.83 -1.75
N PHE A 141 1.53 -3.92 -1.45
CA PHE A 141 0.69 -4.62 -2.42
C PHE A 141 -0.30 -3.70 -3.13
N ASP A 142 -1.00 -2.84 -2.38
CA ASP A 142 -2.00 -1.92 -2.93
C ASP A 142 -1.38 -0.92 -3.93
N ALA A 143 -0.17 -0.41 -3.64
CA ALA A 143 0.53 0.51 -4.52
C ALA A 143 0.95 -0.20 -5.82
N THR A 144 1.59 -1.37 -5.72
CA THR A 144 1.98 -2.17 -6.90
C THR A 144 0.78 -2.64 -7.72
N ARG A 145 -0.31 -3.02 -7.04
CA ARG A 145 -1.55 -3.46 -7.68
C ARG A 145 -2.20 -2.31 -8.44
N ALA A 146 -2.25 -1.11 -7.86
CA ALA A 146 -2.79 0.08 -8.52
C ALA A 146 -2.01 0.43 -9.79
N GLU A 147 -0.68 0.38 -9.73
CA GLU A 147 0.19 0.63 -10.88
C GLU A 147 0.00 -0.40 -12.00
N LEU A 148 -0.09 -1.69 -11.64
CA LEU A 148 -0.29 -2.77 -12.59
C LEU A 148 -1.70 -2.76 -13.21
N LYS A 149 -2.72 -2.40 -12.42
CA LYS A 149 -4.09 -2.21 -12.90
C LYS A 149 -4.21 -1.04 -13.89
N GLY A 150 -3.30 -0.06 -13.80
CA GLY A 150 -3.21 1.05 -14.73
C GLY A 150 -2.69 0.66 -16.13
N LEU A 151 -2.25 -0.57 -16.34
CA LEU A 151 -1.87 -1.05 -17.68
C LEU A 151 -3.13 -1.24 -18.55
N SER A 152 -3.11 -0.69 -19.77
CA SER A 152 -4.14 -0.95 -20.79
C SER A 152 -3.97 -2.39 -21.32
N LEU A 153 -4.45 -3.38 -20.54
CA LEU A 153 -4.44 -4.79 -20.91
C LEU A 153 -5.67 -5.19 -21.72
N ASP A 154 -6.76 -4.44 -21.59
CA ASP A 154 -8.06 -4.79 -22.16
C ASP A 154 -8.25 -4.40 -23.63
N GLU A 155 -7.30 -3.72 -24.29
CA GLU A 155 -7.45 -3.39 -25.72
C GLU A 155 -7.56 -4.66 -26.58
N PRO A 156 -8.76 -5.05 -27.06
CA PRO A 156 -8.93 -6.25 -27.84
C PRO A 156 -8.48 -5.93 -29.27
N PRO A 157 -7.84 -6.87 -30.00
CA PRO A 157 -7.64 -6.73 -31.42
C PRO A 157 -9.03 -6.71 -32.06
N LYS A 158 -9.44 -5.56 -32.61
CA LYS A 158 -10.69 -5.45 -33.37
C LYS A 158 -10.61 -6.36 -34.61
N ARG A 159 -11.25 -7.54 -34.57
CA ARG A 159 -11.50 -8.35 -35.77
C ARG A 159 -12.92 -8.92 -35.75
N LYS A 160 -13.68 -8.61 -36.82
CA LYS A 160 -15.00 -9.20 -37.11
C LYS A 160 -16.06 -9.09 -35.99
N GLY A 161 -16.07 -8.00 -35.21
CA GLY A 161 -17.15 -7.72 -34.27
C GLY A 161 -17.22 -8.63 -33.03
N GLN A 162 -16.18 -9.44 -32.77
CA GLN A 162 -16.00 -10.14 -31.50
C GLN A 162 -14.86 -9.48 -30.71
N GLU A 163 -15.16 -9.02 -29.50
CA GLU A 163 -14.15 -8.60 -28.53
C GLU A 163 -13.46 -9.85 -27.98
N VAL A 164 -12.16 -9.99 -28.24
CA VAL A 164 -11.33 -11.00 -27.58
C VAL A 164 -10.71 -10.35 -26.36
N GLY A 165 -11.47 -10.28 -25.27
CA GLY A 165 -10.98 -9.83 -23.96
C GLY A 165 -9.98 -10.84 -23.37
N GLY A 166 -9.13 -10.40 -22.43
CA GLY A 166 -8.29 -11.29 -21.62
C GLY A 166 -6.99 -11.81 -22.26
N TYR A 167 -6.84 -11.82 -23.59
CA TYR A 167 -5.64 -12.40 -24.22
C TYR A 167 -4.32 -11.68 -23.87
N ALA A 168 -4.36 -10.38 -23.52
CA ALA A 168 -3.16 -9.67 -23.06
C ALA A 168 -2.72 -10.10 -21.65
N VAL A 169 -3.70 -10.40 -20.78
CA VAL A 169 -3.45 -10.98 -19.45
C VAL A 169 -2.84 -12.37 -19.62
N GLU A 170 -3.33 -13.19 -20.56
CA GLU A 170 -2.72 -14.49 -20.88
C GLU A 170 -1.31 -14.37 -21.45
N ILE A 171 -1.03 -13.39 -22.32
CA ILE A 171 0.35 -13.12 -22.78
C ILE A 171 1.24 -12.78 -21.58
N LEU A 172 0.75 -11.97 -20.64
CA LEU A 172 1.49 -11.60 -19.44
C LEU A 172 1.74 -12.83 -18.55
N ARG A 173 0.70 -13.59 -18.18
CA ARG A 173 0.75 -14.73 -17.25
C ARG A 173 1.45 -15.97 -17.83
N GLU A 174 1.12 -16.36 -19.07
CA GLU A 174 1.56 -17.65 -19.64
C GLU A 174 2.78 -17.52 -20.57
N SER A 175 3.09 -16.32 -21.05
CA SER A 175 4.17 -16.12 -22.03
C SER A 175 5.29 -15.19 -21.59
N LEU A 176 5.03 -14.16 -20.78
CA LEU A 176 6.07 -13.19 -20.40
C LEU A 176 6.58 -13.42 -18.99
N CYS A 177 5.68 -13.34 -18.00
CA CYS A 177 6.01 -13.37 -16.57
C CYS A 177 5.82 -14.77 -15.97
N THR A 178 5.72 -15.82 -16.78
CA THR A 178 5.65 -17.19 -16.27
C THR A 178 7.01 -17.65 -15.73
N LEU A 179 6.98 -18.37 -14.61
CA LEU A 179 8.15 -19.09 -14.10
C LEU A 179 8.43 -20.41 -14.85
N GLY A 180 7.42 -20.91 -15.56
CA GLY A 180 7.49 -22.15 -16.32
C GLY A 180 7.98 -21.95 -17.75
N LYS A 181 7.65 -22.92 -18.61
CA LYS A 181 7.92 -22.80 -20.05
C LYS A 181 6.95 -21.80 -20.68
N PRO A 182 7.43 -20.70 -21.30
CA PRO A 182 6.55 -19.75 -21.99
C PRO A 182 5.70 -20.40 -23.07
N LEU A 183 4.40 -20.08 -23.07
CA LEU A 183 3.49 -20.48 -24.13
C LEU A 183 3.89 -19.78 -25.44
N LYS A 184 3.88 -20.53 -26.55
CA LYS A 184 4.31 -20.00 -27.84
C LYS A 184 3.25 -19.06 -28.42
N ASP A 185 3.71 -18.10 -29.23
CA ASP A 185 2.80 -17.21 -29.98
C ASP A 185 1.80 -17.95 -30.87
N THR A 186 2.18 -19.12 -31.40
CA THR A 186 1.30 -19.95 -32.23
C THR A 186 0.12 -20.47 -31.44
N ASP A 187 0.39 -20.95 -30.23
CA ASP A 187 -0.58 -21.64 -29.38
C ASP A 187 -1.58 -20.61 -28.81
N LEU A 188 -1.08 -19.43 -28.42
CA LEU A 188 -1.92 -18.28 -28.05
C LEU A 188 -2.75 -17.75 -29.23
N ALA A 189 -2.17 -17.69 -30.43
CA ALA A 189 -2.87 -17.22 -31.62
C ALA A 189 -4.03 -18.14 -32.01
N GLU A 190 -3.81 -19.45 -31.92
CA GLU A 190 -4.85 -20.47 -32.16
C GLU A 190 -5.97 -20.39 -31.12
N ARG A 191 -5.63 -20.29 -29.82
CA ARG A 191 -6.61 -20.19 -28.72
C ARG A 191 -7.55 -19.00 -28.88
N HIS A 192 -7.02 -17.87 -29.34
CA HIS A 192 -7.74 -16.60 -29.46
C HIS A 192 -8.24 -16.29 -30.87
N GLY A 193 -8.04 -17.18 -31.85
CA GLY A 193 -8.46 -16.96 -33.24
C GLY A 193 -7.80 -15.76 -33.93
N ILE A 194 -6.60 -15.37 -33.50
CA ILE A 194 -5.85 -14.22 -34.02
C ILE A 194 -4.59 -14.67 -34.78
N THR A 195 -3.84 -13.72 -35.34
CA THR A 195 -2.59 -14.06 -36.03
C THR A 195 -1.44 -14.13 -35.03
N LYS A 196 -0.46 -15.01 -35.29
CA LYS A 196 0.83 -15.04 -34.57
C LYS A 196 1.51 -13.67 -34.51
N GLN A 197 1.42 -12.89 -35.61
CA GLN A 197 1.99 -11.54 -35.67
C GLN A 197 1.30 -10.59 -34.68
N SER A 198 -0.02 -10.70 -34.51
CA SER A 198 -0.78 -9.91 -33.53
C SER A 198 -0.35 -10.22 -32.09
N VAL A 199 -0.13 -11.50 -31.75
CA VAL A 199 0.39 -11.90 -30.43
C VAL A 199 1.79 -11.32 -30.22
N ALA A 200 2.69 -11.49 -31.19
CA ALA A 200 4.06 -11.00 -31.10
C ALA A 200 4.15 -9.46 -31.00
N GLU A 201 3.29 -8.73 -31.70
CA GLU A 201 3.19 -7.28 -31.60
C GLU A 201 2.67 -6.85 -30.21
N ARG A 202 1.62 -7.50 -29.72
CA ARG A 202 1.09 -7.22 -28.37
C ARG A 202 2.13 -7.52 -27.29
N ARG A 203 2.83 -8.65 -27.38
CA ARG A 203 3.95 -8.99 -26.48
C ARG A 203 5.01 -7.88 -26.47
N ARG A 204 5.42 -7.38 -27.63
CA ARG A 204 6.38 -6.26 -27.73
C ARG A 204 5.87 -4.95 -27.13
N ARG A 205 4.56 -4.69 -27.17
CA ARG A 205 3.96 -3.53 -26.47
C ARG A 205 3.97 -3.74 -24.96
N LEU A 206 3.58 -4.93 -24.49
CA LEU A 206 3.59 -5.29 -23.07
C LEU A 206 5.00 -5.20 -22.47
N ILE A 207 6.03 -5.69 -23.16
CA ILE A 207 7.43 -5.57 -22.70
C ILE A 207 7.81 -4.10 -22.46
N ARG A 208 7.44 -3.19 -23.37
CA ARG A 208 7.69 -1.74 -23.20
C ARG A 208 6.93 -1.18 -22.01
N GLN A 209 5.65 -1.50 -21.89
CA GLN A 209 4.81 -1.07 -20.77
C GLN A 209 5.34 -1.59 -19.42
N LEU A 210 5.78 -2.84 -19.36
CA LEU A 210 6.38 -3.43 -18.16
C LEU A 210 7.74 -2.78 -17.84
N THR A 211 8.55 -2.48 -18.85
CA THR A 211 9.83 -1.77 -18.64
C THR A 211 9.57 -0.38 -18.05
N GLU A 212 8.61 0.38 -18.60
CA GLU A 212 8.20 1.68 -18.06
C GLU A 212 7.59 1.56 -16.65
N LEU A 213 6.85 0.48 -16.39
CA LEU A 213 6.31 0.16 -15.07
C LEU A 213 7.42 -0.06 -14.05
N GLY A 214 8.52 -0.71 -14.45
CA GLY A 214 9.71 -0.95 -13.62
C GLY A 214 10.42 0.30 -13.12
N GLU A 215 10.22 1.44 -13.79
CA GLU A 215 10.75 2.74 -13.38
C GLU A 215 9.84 3.44 -12.36
N ARG A 216 8.61 2.95 -12.13
CA ARG A 216 7.70 3.53 -11.14
C ARG A 216 8.13 3.13 -9.74
N PRO A 217 8.03 4.03 -8.73
CA PRO A 217 8.58 3.77 -7.39
C PRO A 217 8.15 2.43 -6.76
N PRO A 218 6.87 1.99 -6.84
CA PRO A 218 6.46 0.72 -6.25
C PRO A 218 7.14 -0.50 -6.90
N PHE A 219 7.27 -0.51 -8.23
CA PHE A 219 7.88 -1.63 -8.96
C PHE A 219 9.40 -1.57 -8.98
N ALA A 220 10.00 -0.38 -8.95
CA ALA A 220 11.44 -0.20 -8.76
C ALA A 220 11.87 -0.77 -7.40
N ALA A 221 11.14 -0.44 -6.33
CA ALA A 221 11.39 -0.99 -5.00
C ALA A 221 11.17 -2.51 -4.94
N LEU A 222 10.12 -3.04 -5.60
CA LEU A 222 9.88 -4.48 -5.67
C LEU A 222 11.01 -5.21 -6.42
N ARG A 223 11.43 -4.67 -7.56
CA ARG A 223 12.55 -5.19 -8.35
C ARG A 223 13.81 -5.24 -7.49
N ASP A 224 14.16 -4.14 -6.83
CA ASP A 224 15.37 -4.06 -6.03
C ASP A 224 15.34 -5.07 -4.88
N LEU A 225 14.19 -5.22 -4.19
CA LEU A 225 14.00 -6.25 -3.17
C LEU A 225 14.23 -7.65 -3.74
N ILE A 226 13.59 -8.01 -4.85
CA ILE A 226 13.75 -9.35 -5.46
C ILE A 226 15.20 -9.57 -5.92
N THR A 227 15.85 -8.55 -6.51
CA THR A 227 17.25 -8.63 -6.92
C THR A 227 18.21 -8.91 -5.76
N THR A 228 17.89 -8.46 -4.53
CA THR A 228 18.70 -8.81 -3.35
C THR A 228 18.64 -10.29 -2.98
N ARG A 229 17.58 -11.01 -3.41
CA ARG A 229 17.31 -12.41 -3.10
C ARG A 229 17.86 -13.38 -4.16
N ILE A 230 18.30 -12.86 -5.30
CA ILE A 230 18.90 -13.67 -6.37
C ILE A 230 20.24 -14.24 -5.88
N ASP A 231 20.42 -15.55 -6.02
CA ASP A 231 21.71 -16.21 -5.85
C ASP A 231 22.63 -15.81 -7.02
N LYS A 232 23.50 -14.84 -6.74
CA LYS A 232 24.48 -14.32 -7.70
C LYS A 232 25.68 -15.25 -7.90
N LEU A 233 25.86 -16.24 -7.03
CA LEU A 233 26.93 -17.23 -7.13
C LEU A 233 26.52 -18.43 -7.99
N ALA A 234 25.21 -18.71 -8.10
CA ALA A 234 24.69 -19.68 -9.04
C ALA A 234 24.97 -19.29 -10.50
N GLN A 235 25.26 -20.30 -11.34
CA GLN A 235 25.39 -20.14 -12.78
C GLN A 235 24.41 -21.07 -13.51
N PRO A 236 23.39 -20.52 -14.19
CA PRO A 236 22.95 -19.12 -14.17
C PRO A 236 22.41 -18.68 -12.80
N GLN A 237 22.37 -17.36 -12.58
CA GLN A 237 21.78 -16.74 -11.40
C GLN A 237 20.30 -17.14 -11.28
N CYS A 238 19.83 -17.39 -10.07
CA CYS A 238 18.47 -17.89 -9.86
C CYS A 238 17.88 -17.43 -8.53
N LEU A 239 16.55 -17.49 -8.44
CA LEU A 239 15.83 -17.53 -7.16
C LEU A 239 15.64 -18.99 -6.75
N HIS A 240 15.80 -19.29 -5.46
CA HIS A 240 15.52 -20.61 -4.92
C HIS A 240 14.03 -20.95 -5.01
N LEU A 241 13.72 -22.24 -5.20
CA LEU A 241 12.32 -22.72 -5.23
C LEU A 241 11.56 -22.42 -3.95
N ASP A 242 12.27 -22.44 -2.82
CA ASP A 242 11.70 -22.17 -1.52
C ASP A 242 11.54 -20.68 -1.23
N ASP A 243 11.99 -19.80 -2.13
CA ASP A 243 11.84 -18.37 -1.96
C ASP A 243 10.35 -17.98 -1.92
N PRO A 244 9.90 -17.17 -0.94
CA PRO A 244 8.51 -16.76 -0.82
C PRO A 244 7.95 -16.10 -2.09
N PHE A 245 8.72 -15.29 -2.81
CA PHE A 245 8.24 -14.68 -4.06
C PHE A 245 8.05 -15.72 -5.16
N VAL A 246 8.90 -16.75 -5.21
CA VAL A 246 8.71 -17.87 -6.15
C VAL A 246 7.46 -18.65 -5.81
N LYS A 247 7.22 -18.97 -4.52
CA LYS A 247 6.01 -19.65 -4.07
C LYS A 247 4.74 -18.86 -4.39
N ILE A 248 4.74 -17.53 -4.17
CA ILE A 248 3.60 -16.67 -4.51
C ILE A 248 3.32 -16.67 -6.02
N ALA A 249 4.35 -16.50 -6.85
CA ALA A 249 4.19 -16.49 -8.31
C ALA A 249 3.79 -17.86 -8.90
N GLN A 250 3.95 -18.95 -8.15
CA GLN A 250 3.49 -20.29 -8.55
C GLN A 250 2.02 -20.54 -8.22
N LEU A 251 1.37 -19.68 -7.43
CA LEU A 251 -0.05 -19.83 -7.15
C LEU A 251 -0.87 -19.66 -8.45
N PRO A 252 -1.87 -20.53 -8.69
CA PRO A 252 -2.82 -20.30 -9.77
C PRO A 252 -3.56 -18.99 -9.52
N PRO A 253 -4.02 -18.26 -10.55
CA PRO A 253 -4.70 -16.97 -10.37
C PRO A 253 -5.93 -17.09 -9.45
N GLU A 254 -6.17 -16.06 -8.64
CA GLU A 254 -7.26 -16.07 -7.62
C GLU A 254 -8.62 -16.16 -8.30
N SER A 255 -8.72 -15.50 -9.45
CA SER A 255 -9.87 -15.51 -10.35
C SER A 255 -9.38 -15.36 -11.79
N GLU A 256 -10.01 -16.08 -12.71
CA GLU A 256 -9.76 -15.90 -14.15
C GLU A 256 -10.19 -14.52 -14.66
N GLN A 257 -11.11 -13.86 -13.94
CA GLN A 257 -11.72 -12.60 -14.34
C GLN A 257 -11.13 -11.39 -13.62
N GLU A 258 -10.46 -11.60 -12.48
CA GLU A 258 -9.87 -10.52 -11.71
C GLU A 258 -8.38 -10.37 -12.07
N PHE A 259 -8.02 -9.15 -12.48
CA PHE A 259 -6.64 -8.75 -12.70
C PHE A 259 -6.43 -7.31 -12.15
N PRO A 260 -5.29 -7.02 -11.51
CA PRO A 260 -4.23 -7.94 -11.09
C PRO A 260 -4.49 -8.53 -9.69
N ASP A 261 -4.00 -9.75 -9.49
CA ASP A 261 -3.86 -10.40 -8.19
C ASP A 261 -2.41 -10.33 -7.66
N ILE A 262 -2.14 -10.98 -6.53
CA ILE A 262 -0.80 -10.98 -5.91
C ILE A 262 0.23 -11.81 -6.67
N SER A 263 -0.20 -12.89 -7.33
CA SER A 263 0.67 -13.71 -8.18
C SER A 263 1.11 -12.89 -9.40
N ASP A 264 0.21 -12.10 -9.99
CA ASP A 264 0.52 -11.19 -11.09
C ASP A 264 1.58 -10.15 -10.71
N VAL A 265 1.38 -9.48 -9.56
CA VAL A 265 2.31 -8.45 -9.07
C VAL A 265 3.70 -9.04 -8.85
N VAL A 266 3.78 -10.19 -8.17
CA VAL A 266 5.07 -10.85 -7.90
C VAL A 266 5.72 -11.37 -9.18
N SER A 267 4.95 -11.95 -10.09
CA SER A 267 5.45 -12.45 -11.38
C SER A 267 6.05 -11.33 -12.21
N VAL A 268 5.42 -10.14 -12.24
CA VAL A 268 5.98 -8.94 -12.88
C VAL A 268 7.24 -8.46 -12.16
N GLY A 269 7.25 -8.45 -10.82
CA GLY A 269 8.43 -8.10 -10.04
C GLY A 269 9.64 -9.01 -10.33
N ILE A 270 9.41 -10.32 -10.40
CA ILE A 270 10.43 -11.31 -10.78
C ILE A 270 10.88 -11.06 -12.21
N TRP A 271 9.94 -10.88 -13.15
CA TRP A 271 10.27 -10.57 -14.53
C TRP A 271 11.18 -9.33 -14.64
N LEU A 272 10.86 -8.26 -13.91
CA LEU A 272 11.66 -7.03 -13.85
C LEU A 272 13.05 -7.23 -13.25
N ALA A 273 13.19 -8.10 -12.26
CA ALA A 273 14.48 -8.40 -11.65
C ALA A 273 15.43 -9.14 -12.62
N PHE A 274 14.89 -9.86 -13.60
CA PHE A 274 15.65 -10.64 -14.60
C PHE A 274 15.66 -10.02 -16.01
N SER A 275 14.85 -9.00 -16.30
CA SER A 275 14.64 -8.46 -17.66
C SER A 275 15.86 -7.72 -18.26
N GLY A 276 16.95 -7.55 -17.50
CA GLY A 276 18.25 -7.12 -18.02
C GLY A 276 19.04 -8.19 -18.78
N ASP A 277 18.66 -9.48 -18.68
CA ASP A 277 19.40 -10.63 -19.22
C ASP A 277 18.48 -11.57 -20.02
N LEU A 278 17.82 -11.00 -21.05
CA LEU A 278 16.75 -11.59 -21.89
C LEU A 278 17.08 -12.92 -22.62
N ALA A 279 18.21 -13.56 -22.33
CA ALA A 279 18.51 -14.93 -22.74
C ALA A 279 17.97 -16.01 -21.78
N GLY A 280 17.47 -15.64 -20.59
CA GLY A 280 17.03 -16.64 -19.62
C GLY A 280 16.17 -16.13 -18.48
N ILE A 281 14.88 -15.92 -18.72
CA ILE A 281 13.88 -16.26 -17.70
C ILE A 281 13.73 -17.79 -17.72
N ARG A 282 14.84 -18.47 -17.43
CA ARG A 282 14.77 -19.64 -16.58
C ARG A 282 15.04 -19.03 -15.20
N PRO A 283 14.02 -18.84 -14.35
CA PRO A 283 14.30 -19.18 -12.97
C PRO A 283 14.73 -20.65 -13.07
N LEU A 284 16.03 -20.94 -13.04
CA LEU A 284 16.47 -22.31 -12.84
C LEU A 284 16.08 -22.61 -11.40
N LEU A 285 14.81 -22.97 -11.25
CA LEU A 285 14.16 -23.54 -10.10
C LEU A 285 14.99 -24.79 -9.76
N ARG A 286 16.07 -24.60 -9.01
CA ARG A 286 16.84 -25.69 -8.46
C ARG A 286 16.08 -26.13 -7.23
N SER A 287 15.56 -27.35 -7.26
CA SER A 287 15.38 -28.11 -6.03
C SER A 287 16.78 -28.25 -5.45
N LEU A 288 17.01 -27.74 -4.24
CA LEU A 288 18.14 -28.27 -3.46
C LEU A 288 17.89 -29.78 -3.25
N PRO A 289 18.96 -30.60 -3.21
CA PRO A 289 18.84 -32.06 -3.11
C PRO A 289 18.05 -32.53 -1.89
#